data_AF-A0A7I8VKF3-F1
#
_entry.id   AF-A0A7I8VKF3-F1
#
_cell.length_a   1.000
_cell.length_b   1.000
_cell.length_c   1.000
_cell.angle_alpha   90.00
_cell.angle_beta   90.00
_cell.angle_gamma   90.00
#
_symmetry.space_group_name_H-M   'P 1'
#
loop_
_entity.id
_entity.type
_entity.pdbx_description
1 polymer ?
#
loop_
_entity_poly.entity_id
_entity_poly.type
_entity_poly.pdbx_seq_one_letter_code
_entity_poly.pdbx_strand_id
1 'polypeptide(L)'
;MNYSFSFNFDSDFKDLLKRVEQDEKKKAPAKMKAFSQSNKAQKTVSSMIIKKNGVQVNNVAPVEKQRPNKLQEDEMNRNIEKMKLKKAHRNARGKPPGEKPKPSQSPVQVQEKVSRNKSRTVWPNEGKSAEAGLKLDYSGEKEDTSQVVLTKSEREIVGTAGGEIRDIGEDDDDYDVDISDEEINGTAETNTKKPTRGFFSSLTSLIGSKSLEEKDISPIIGKMKEHLISKNVAAETAEQLCGSVSKKLIGKVLGTFKTVQSTVKEALYEGCVQILSPKRRVDILRDALDARANKRPYAIVFCGVNGVGKSTNLAKIAFWLIENGLKVSIAACDTFRAGAVEQLRTHVRKLNALHPVDKGPETVNLFERGYGKDPAAIAMEAIAHARDTHYDVVLIDTAGRMQDNEPLMRALSKLIKVNQPDLVLFVGEALVGNDAVDQLMKFNQSLADFSNMENPRLIDGIVLTKFDTIDDKVGACISMTYTTGQPIIFVGTGQTYSDLKNLNATAVVNALLR
;
A
#
# COMPACT_ATOMS: atom_id res chain seq x y z
N MET A 1 -22.05 -26.13 -38.46
CA MET A 1 -23.34 -25.75 -37.82
C MET A 1 -23.02 -24.86 -36.63
N ASN A 2 -23.16 -23.54 -36.79
CA ASN A 2 -22.95 -22.57 -35.71
C ASN A 2 -24.26 -22.40 -34.93
N TYR A 3 -24.39 -23.09 -33.79
CA TYR A 3 -25.45 -22.79 -32.83
C TYR A 3 -25.06 -21.56 -32.01
N SER A 4 -25.30 -20.38 -32.56
CA SER A 4 -25.37 -19.16 -31.77
C SER A 4 -26.73 -19.16 -31.07
N PHE A 5 -26.76 -19.59 -29.81
CA PHE A 5 -27.91 -19.31 -28.95
C PHE A 5 -27.93 -17.81 -28.66
N SER A 6 -28.75 -17.06 -29.41
CA SER A 6 -29.08 -15.68 -29.06
C SER A 6 -29.89 -15.70 -27.76
N PHE A 7 -29.23 -15.49 -26.63
CA PHE A 7 -29.90 -15.40 -25.34
C PHE A 7 -30.70 -14.09 -25.29
N ASN A 8 -32.02 -14.16 -25.49
CA ASN A 8 -32.90 -12.99 -25.43
C ASN A 8 -33.21 -12.67 -23.96
N PHE A 9 -32.27 -12.00 -23.28
CA PHE A 9 -32.39 -11.62 -21.88
C PHE A 9 -33.28 -10.39 -21.66
N ASP A 10 -33.69 -9.69 -22.72
CA ASP A 10 -34.43 -8.42 -22.61
C ASP A 10 -35.82 -8.58 -22.00
N SER A 11 -36.53 -9.68 -22.29
CA SER A 11 -37.84 -9.94 -21.69
C SER A 11 -37.71 -10.25 -20.21
N ASP A 12 -36.79 -11.14 -19.86
CA ASP A 12 -36.57 -11.62 -18.50
C ASP A 12 -36.06 -10.48 -17.61
N PHE A 13 -35.18 -9.63 -18.13
CA PHE A 13 -34.71 -8.44 -17.45
C PHE A 13 -35.83 -7.44 -17.16
N LYS A 14 -36.70 -7.15 -18.14
CA LYS A 14 -37.83 -6.23 -17.96
C LYS A 14 -38.82 -6.75 -16.93
N ASP A 15 -39.10 -8.05 -16.94
CA ASP A 15 -39.99 -8.69 -15.96
C ASP A 15 -39.37 -8.69 -14.56
N LEU A 16 -38.07 -8.95 -14.44
CA LEU A 16 -37.36 -8.88 -13.17
C LEU A 16 -37.34 -7.44 -12.62
N LEU A 17 -37.03 -6.46 -13.47
CA LEU A 17 -37.01 -5.03 -13.12
C LEU A 17 -38.38 -4.59 -12.60
N LYS A 18 -39.46 -4.96 -13.30
CA LYS A 18 -40.83 -4.63 -12.90
C LYS A 18 -41.21 -5.25 -11.55
N ARG A 19 -40.75 -6.46 -11.24
CA ARG A 19 -40.97 -7.10 -9.93
C ARG A 19 -40.22 -6.35 -8.82
N VAL A 20 -38.95 -6.01 -9.04
CA VAL A 20 -38.14 -5.26 -8.06
C VAL A 20 -38.74 -3.87 -7.79
N GLU A 21 -39.17 -3.16 -8.84
CA GLU A 21 -39.85 -1.86 -8.70
C GLU A 21 -41.17 -1.95 -7.93
N GLN A 22 -41.92 -3.04 -8.09
CA GLN A 22 -43.16 -3.27 -7.34
C GLN A 22 -42.89 -3.56 -5.87
N ASP A 23 -41.84 -4.32 -5.56
CA ASP A 23 -41.48 -4.64 -4.18
C ASP A 23 -40.87 -3.43 -3.45
N GLU A 24 -40.11 -2.58 -4.15
CA GLU A 24 -39.68 -1.26 -3.65
C GLU A 24 -40.88 -0.34 -3.37
N LYS A 25 -41.88 -0.30 -4.27
CA LYS A 25 -43.12 0.47 -4.05
C LYS A 25 -43.93 -0.03 -2.85
N LYS A 26 -43.90 -1.33 -2.55
CA LYS A 26 -44.53 -1.90 -1.34
C LYS A 26 -43.74 -1.59 -0.07
N LYS A 27 -42.41 -1.45 -0.16
CA LYS A 27 -41.52 -1.10 0.95
C LYS A 27 -41.36 0.40 1.18
N ALA A 28 -41.76 1.24 0.23
CA ALA A 28 -41.68 2.68 0.35
C ALA A 28 -42.46 3.16 1.59
N PRO A 29 -41.84 3.95 2.49
CA PRO A 29 -42.53 4.45 3.68
C PRO A 29 -43.74 5.28 3.25
N ALA A 30 -44.90 5.01 3.88
CA ALA A 30 -46.15 5.71 3.57
C ALA A 30 -45.92 7.22 3.58
N LYS A 31 -46.25 7.89 2.46
CA LYS A 31 -46.15 9.36 2.34
C LYS A 31 -46.78 10.00 3.58
N MET A 32 -46.02 10.84 4.27
CA MET A 32 -46.51 11.57 5.45
C MET A 32 -47.83 12.28 5.09
N LYS A 33 -48.88 12.02 5.85
CA LYS A 33 -50.18 12.66 5.66
C LYS A 33 -50.02 14.18 5.83
N ALA A 34 -50.68 14.95 4.98
CA ALA A 34 -50.71 16.41 5.12
C ALA A 34 -51.23 16.82 6.50
N PHE A 35 -50.70 17.92 7.06
CA PHE A 35 -51.03 18.38 8.41
C PHE A 35 -52.55 18.51 8.65
N SER A 36 -53.31 18.95 7.64
CA SER A 36 -54.77 19.07 7.68
C SER A 36 -55.53 17.74 7.84
N GLN A 37 -54.91 16.63 7.48
CA GLN A 37 -55.49 15.27 7.57
C GLN A 37 -55.09 14.55 8.87
N SER A 38 -54.31 15.20 9.75
CA SER A 38 -53.94 14.64 11.04
C SER A 38 -55.03 14.90 12.07
N ASN A 39 -55.52 13.84 12.72
CA ASN A 39 -56.51 13.92 13.80
C ASN A 39 -56.04 14.79 14.99
N LYS A 40 -54.72 14.97 15.17
CA LYS A 40 -54.19 15.91 16.17
C LYS A 40 -54.38 17.37 15.75
N ALA A 41 -54.11 17.69 14.48
CA ALA A 41 -54.28 19.04 13.95
C ALA A 41 -55.74 19.49 13.94
N GLN A 42 -56.67 18.59 13.58
CA GLN A 42 -58.11 18.88 13.65
C GLN A 42 -58.57 19.19 15.07
N LYS A 43 -58.03 18.48 16.08
CA LYS A 43 -58.33 18.77 17.50
C LYS A 43 -57.81 20.14 17.94
N THR A 44 -56.62 20.53 17.49
CA THR A 44 -56.04 21.84 17.81
C THR A 44 -56.85 22.98 17.18
N VAL A 45 -57.27 22.82 15.92
CA VAL A 45 -58.11 23.81 15.22
C VAL A 45 -59.49 23.92 15.88
N SER A 46 -60.13 22.79 16.23
CA SER A 46 -61.41 22.80 16.95
C SER A 46 -61.32 23.39 18.35
N SER A 47 -60.17 23.27 19.03
CA SER A 47 -59.94 23.91 20.34
C SER A 47 -59.64 25.40 20.28
N MET A 48 -59.31 25.95 19.10
CA MET A 48 -59.06 27.39 18.90
C MET A 48 -60.31 28.18 18.48
N ILE A 49 -61.40 27.50 18.11
CA ILE A 49 -62.67 28.16 17.79
C ILE A 49 -63.40 28.49 19.09
N ILE A 50 -63.10 29.65 19.68
CA ILE A 50 -63.86 30.21 20.79
C ILE A 50 -65.11 30.89 20.22
N LYS A 51 -66.29 30.31 20.47
CA LYS A 51 -67.58 30.98 20.22
C LYS A 51 -67.75 32.12 21.23
N LYS A 52 -67.88 33.34 20.72
CA LYS A 52 -68.18 34.55 21.51
C LYS A 52 -69.67 34.53 21.87
N ASN A 53 -69.99 33.87 23.00
CA ASN A 53 -71.11 34.14 23.92
C ASN A 53 -71.29 32.92 24.82
N GLY A 54 -70.96 33.09 26.10
CA GLY A 54 -70.85 32.02 27.07
C GLY A 54 -72.18 31.39 27.42
N VAL A 55 -72.30 30.09 27.15
CA VAL A 55 -73.11 29.12 27.90
C VAL A 55 -72.37 27.77 27.80
N GLN A 56 -71.97 27.20 28.95
CA GLN A 56 -71.54 25.81 29.03
C GLN A 56 -72.77 24.90 28.96
N VAL A 57 -72.76 23.92 28.06
CA VAL A 57 -73.62 22.74 28.18
C VAL A 57 -72.74 21.51 27.99
N ASN A 58 -72.45 20.84 29.11
CA ASN A 58 -72.00 19.46 29.14
C ASN A 58 -73.16 18.58 28.66
N ASN A 59 -72.91 17.73 27.66
CA ASN A 59 -73.42 16.37 27.59
C ASN A 59 -72.81 15.67 26.37
N VAL A 60 -72.12 14.53 26.59
CA VAL A 60 -72.43 13.20 26.02
C VAL A 60 -71.40 12.17 26.55
N ALA A 61 -71.93 10.98 26.82
CA ALA A 61 -71.45 9.75 27.49
C ALA A 61 -70.07 9.16 27.13
N PRO A 62 -69.51 8.27 27.99
CA PRO A 62 -68.17 7.71 27.83
C PRO A 62 -68.15 6.56 26.80
N VAL A 63 -67.14 6.57 25.92
CA VAL A 63 -66.79 5.43 25.07
C VAL A 63 -65.48 4.83 25.59
N GLU A 64 -65.53 3.54 25.92
CA GLU A 64 -64.41 2.70 26.36
C GLU A 64 -63.18 2.85 25.48
N LYS A 65 -62.04 3.20 26.11
CA LYS A 65 -60.72 3.02 25.50
C LYS A 65 -60.18 1.67 25.92
N GLN A 66 -60.05 0.76 24.97
CA GLN A 66 -59.24 -0.45 25.10
C GLN A 66 -57.83 -0.08 25.58
N ARG A 67 -57.39 -0.69 26.69
CA ARG A 67 -56.01 -0.59 27.18
C ARG A 67 -55.09 -1.40 26.25
N PRO A 68 -53.90 -0.91 25.90
CA PRO A 68 -52.92 -1.72 25.17
C PRO A 68 -52.45 -2.90 26.04
N ASN A 69 -52.12 -4.02 25.40
CA ASN A 69 -51.71 -5.26 26.06
C ASN A 69 -50.44 -5.07 26.92
N LYS A 70 -50.46 -5.59 28.17
CA LYS A 70 -49.35 -5.55 29.15
C LYS A 70 -47.99 -6.00 28.59
N LEU A 71 -47.97 -6.88 27.59
CA LEU A 71 -46.74 -7.37 26.96
C LEU A 71 -45.95 -6.27 26.22
N GLN A 72 -46.62 -5.28 25.61
CA GLN A 72 -45.95 -4.19 24.88
C GLN A 72 -45.36 -3.13 25.82
N GLU A 73 -45.99 -2.92 26.98
CA GLU A 73 -45.55 -1.96 27.98
C GLU A 73 -44.30 -2.47 28.73
N ASP A 74 -44.26 -3.77 29.03
CA ASP A 74 -43.10 -4.43 29.63
C ASP A 74 -41.90 -4.49 28.68
N GLU A 75 -42.13 -4.70 27.38
CA GLU A 75 -41.06 -4.73 26.37
C GLU A 75 -40.48 -3.34 26.10
N MET A 76 -41.33 -2.30 26.10
CA MET A 76 -40.89 -0.91 25.99
C MET A 76 -40.07 -0.48 27.21
N ASN A 77 -40.48 -0.87 28.42
CA ASN A 77 -39.74 -0.57 29.65
C ASN A 77 -38.39 -1.29 29.71
N ARG A 78 -38.32 -2.58 29.30
CA ARG A 78 -37.03 -3.31 29.18
C ARG A 78 -36.10 -2.66 28.16
N ASN A 79 -36.62 -2.14 27.06
CA ASN A 79 -35.80 -1.47 26.05
C ASN A 79 -35.29 -0.10 26.52
N ILE A 80 -36.08 0.63 27.31
CA ILE A 80 -35.67 1.89 27.96
C ILE A 80 -34.58 1.62 29.01
N GLU A 81 -34.69 0.56 29.82
CA GLU A 81 -33.66 0.16 30.77
C GLU A 81 -32.37 -0.28 30.08
N LYS A 82 -32.45 -1.08 29.00
CA LYS A 82 -31.28 -1.45 28.20
C LYS A 82 -30.58 -0.24 27.58
N MET A 83 -31.33 0.78 27.15
CA MET A 83 -30.75 2.04 26.67
C MET A 83 -30.09 2.85 27.78
N LYS A 84 -30.67 2.88 29.00
CA LYS A 84 -30.05 3.53 30.16
C LYS A 84 -28.76 2.81 30.60
N LEU A 85 -28.75 1.47 30.60
CA LEU A 85 -27.55 0.67 30.91
C LEU A 85 -26.44 0.85 29.86
N LYS A 86 -26.78 0.92 28.56
CA LYS A 86 -25.81 1.21 27.49
C LYS A 86 -25.23 2.63 27.58
N LYS A 87 -26.03 3.61 28.03
CA LYS A 87 -25.56 4.99 28.28
C LYS A 87 -24.63 5.06 29.49
N ALA A 88 -24.93 4.30 30.56
CA ALA A 88 -24.06 4.18 31.72
C ALA A 88 -22.72 3.48 31.41
N HIS A 89 -22.73 2.43 30.58
CA HIS A 89 -21.50 1.74 30.15
C HIS A 89 -20.63 2.55 29.19
N ARG A 90 -21.21 3.49 28.41
CA ARG A 90 -20.45 4.43 27.57
C ARG A 90 -19.76 5.54 28.38
N ASN A 91 -20.32 5.94 29.52
CA ASN A 91 -19.72 6.96 30.40
C ASN A 91 -18.75 6.38 31.45
N ALA A 92 -18.60 5.05 31.53
CA ALA A 92 -17.70 4.36 32.47
C ALA A 92 -16.39 3.84 31.84
N ARG A 93 -16.12 4.12 30.55
CA ARG A 93 -14.82 3.85 29.90
C ARG A 93 -14.13 5.16 29.53
N GLY A 94 -13.63 5.84 30.56
CA GLY A 94 -12.76 7.01 30.44
C GLY A 94 -12.03 7.27 31.77
N LYS A 95 -10.73 6.93 31.78
CA LYS A 95 -9.69 7.08 32.83
C LYS A 95 -9.52 5.96 33.87
N PRO A 96 -8.27 5.46 34.09
CA PRO A 96 -7.92 4.63 35.24
C PRO A 96 -7.52 5.50 36.47
N PRO A 97 -7.78 5.05 37.71
CA PRO A 97 -7.22 5.65 38.92
C PRO A 97 -5.97 4.88 39.37
N GLY A 98 -4.89 5.61 39.67
CA GLY A 98 -3.70 5.08 40.34
C GLY A 98 -3.40 5.92 41.58
N GLU A 99 -3.73 5.39 42.75
CA GLU A 99 -3.23 5.88 44.05
C GLU A 99 -2.00 5.05 44.46
N LYS A 100 -0.96 5.73 44.93
CA LYS A 100 0.17 5.14 45.67
C LYS A 100 0.14 5.65 47.12
N PRO A 101 0.59 4.84 48.11
CA PRO A 101 0.46 5.14 49.53
C PRO A 101 1.50 6.14 50.06
N LYS A 102 1.12 6.83 51.15
CA LYS A 102 1.94 7.75 51.96
C LYS A 102 2.90 6.98 52.90
N PRO A 103 4.09 7.52 53.22
CA PRO A 103 4.85 7.15 54.40
C PRO A 103 4.64 8.14 55.58
N SER A 104 4.90 7.63 56.78
CA SER A 104 4.75 8.21 58.11
C SER A 104 5.80 9.29 58.48
N GLN A 105 5.38 10.20 59.37
CA GLN A 105 6.13 11.23 60.13
C GLN A 105 7.23 10.59 61.03
N SER A 106 8.35 11.18 61.50
CA SER A 106 8.79 12.54 61.92
C SER A 106 10.32 12.48 62.28
N PRO A 107 11.06 13.53 62.74
CA PRO A 107 10.75 14.97 62.86
C PRO A 107 11.85 15.96 62.35
N VAL A 108 11.36 17.17 62.03
CA VAL A 108 11.88 18.56 62.19
C VAL A 108 13.38 18.79 62.47
N GLN A 109 14.03 19.61 61.62
CA GLN A 109 14.89 20.74 62.03
C GLN A 109 14.79 21.90 61.01
N VAL A 110 14.61 23.10 61.53
CA VAL A 110 14.45 24.40 60.84
C VAL A 110 15.81 24.98 60.53
N GLN A 111 16.05 25.51 59.31
CA GLN A 111 16.86 26.73 59.12
C GLN A 111 16.74 27.35 57.70
N GLU A 112 17.05 28.64 57.67
CA GLU A 112 16.71 29.72 56.73
C GLU A 112 17.19 29.65 55.27
N LYS A 113 16.53 30.49 54.46
CA LYS A 113 16.84 30.83 53.06
C LYS A 113 18.27 31.36 52.86
N VAL A 114 18.97 30.84 51.84
CA VAL A 114 19.93 31.60 51.03
C VAL A 114 19.83 31.18 49.56
N SER A 115 19.59 32.14 48.67
CA SER A 115 19.60 31.98 47.22
C SER A 115 21.00 31.67 46.69
N ARG A 116 21.18 30.60 45.92
CA ARG A 116 22.35 30.41 45.04
C ARG A 116 21.93 29.86 43.68
N ASN A 117 22.21 30.65 42.65
CA ASN A 117 22.21 30.26 41.24
C ASN A 117 22.93 28.91 41.07
N LYS A 118 22.25 27.91 40.49
CA LYS A 118 22.90 26.68 40.04
C LYS A 118 23.27 26.83 38.58
N SER A 119 24.58 26.90 38.35
CA SER A 119 25.25 26.85 37.05
C SER A 119 24.97 25.53 36.32
N ARG A 120 24.86 25.61 34.99
CA ARG A 120 24.82 24.46 34.08
C ARG A 120 26.14 23.70 34.17
N THR A 121 26.05 22.38 34.27
CA THR A 121 27.20 21.48 34.11
C THR A 121 27.72 21.58 32.68
N VAL A 122 28.98 21.99 32.52
CA VAL A 122 29.69 22.06 31.23
C VAL A 122 30.51 20.78 31.07
N TRP A 123 30.35 20.10 29.93
CA TRP A 123 31.20 18.99 29.53
C TRP A 123 32.53 19.54 28.99
N PRO A 124 33.71 18.98 29.34
CA PRO A 124 35.00 19.63 29.07
C PRO A 124 35.46 19.61 27.61
N ASN A 125 34.60 19.32 26.64
CA ASN A 125 34.93 19.28 25.21
C ASN A 125 33.89 20.00 24.31
N GLU A 126 33.33 21.11 24.79
CA GLU A 126 32.48 21.98 23.96
C GLU A 126 33.36 23.04 23.27
N GLY A 127 33.82 22.71 22.06
CA GLY A 127 34.43 23.69 21.17
C GLY A 127 33.43 24.80 20.83
N LYS A 128 33.92 26.06 20.81
CA LYS A 128 33.16 27.28 20.53
C LYS A 128 32.29 27.13 19.28
N SER A 129 31.00 26.87 19.47
CA SER A 129 30.03 26.53 18.40
C SER A 129 29.44 27.74 17.65
N ALA A 130 30.24 28.78 17.42
CA ALA A 130 29.87 29.87 16.51
C ALA A 130 30.76 29.90 15.24
N GLU A 131 31.98 29.36 15.31
CA GLU A 131 32.87 29.22 14.13
C GLU A 131 32.77 27.83 13.46
N ALA A 132 32.16 26.85 14.14
CA ALA A 132 32.00 25.49 13.60
C ALA A 132 30.93 25.38 12.50
N GLY A 133 29.93 26.27 12.48
CA GLY A 133 28.91 26.31 11.43
C GLY A 133 29.42 26.84 10.09
N LEU A 134 30.54 27.57 10.08
CA LEU A 134 31.22 28.08 8.89
C LEU A 134 32.41 27.21 8.45
N LYS A 135 32.83 26.25 9.29
CA LYS A 135 33.91 25.29 8.99
C LYS A 135 33.44 23.94 8.44
N LEU A 136 32.13 23.79 8.22
CA LEU A 136 31.50 22.62 7.62
C LEU A 136 30.96 22.91 6.20
N ASP A 137 31.23 24.10 5.67
CA ASP A 137 30.91 24.47 4.30
C ASP A 137 32.07 24.08 3.37
N TYR A 138 31.98 22.90 2.75
CA TYR A 138 32.95 22.41 1.77
C TYR A 138 32.62 22.89 0.34
N SER A 139 31.84 23.96 0.18
CA SER A 139 31.54 24.54 -1.14
C SER A 139 32.67 25.41 -1.71
N GLY A 140 33.85 25.43 -1.08
CA GLY A 140 35.04 26.11 -1.57
C GLY A 140 35.78 25.31 -2.66
N GLU A 141 36.46 26.03 -3.56
CA GLU A 141 37.09 25.53 -4.79
C GLU A 141 37.91 24.23 -4.61
N LYS A 142 37.65 23.27 -5.51
CA LYS A 142 38.19 21.90 -5.49
C LYS A 142 39.67 21.89 -5.91
N GLU A 143 40.53 21.35 -5.04
CA GLU A 143 41.67 20.57 -5.51
C GLU A 143 41.16 19.22 -6.05
N ASP A 144 41.13 19.11 -7.37
CA ASP A 144 40.92 17.85 -8.10
C ASP A 144 42.16 16.96 -7.95
N THR A 145 42.15 15.97 -7.05
CA THR A 145 43.13 14.85 -7.09
C THR A 145 42.76 13.63 -6.23
N SER A 146 41.48 13.33 -6.02
CA SER A 146 41.10 11.99 -5.54
C SER A 146 40.76 11.10 -6.75
N GLN A 147 41.78 10.49 -7.35
CA GLN A 147 41.57 9.44 -8.36
C GLN A 147 40.69 8.34 -7.74
N VAL A 148 39.52 8.09 -8.34
CA VAL A 148 38.65 7.00 -7.93
C VAL A 148 39.33 5.67 -8.31
N VAL A 149 39.84 4.96 -7.31
CA VAL A 149 40.43 3.63 -7.53
C VAL A 149 39.30 2.60 -7.61
N LEU A 150 38.96 2.20 -8.83
CA LEU A 150 37.99 1.12 -9.08
C LEU A 150 38.62 -0.24 -8.83
N THR A 151 37.93 -1.08 -8.06
CA THR A 151 38.29 -2.49 -7.85
C THR A 151 38.13 -3.31 -9.13
N LYS A 152 38.76 -4.49 -9.22
CA LYS A 152 38.66 -5.36 -10.40
C LYS A 152 37.21 -5.79 -10.66
N SER A 153 36.51 -6.21 -9.60
CA SER A 153 35.09 -6.59 -9.66
C SER A 153 34.19 -5.44 -10.10
N GLU A 154 34.46 -4.19 -9.68
CA GLU A 154 33.70 -3.02 -10.16
C GLU A 154 33.94 -2.71 -11.65
N ARG A 155 35.07 -3.10 -12.24
CA ARG A 155 35.30 -2.92 -13.69
C ARG A 155 34.62 -4.01 -14.52
N GLU A 156 34.50 -5.21 -13.96
CA GLU A 156 33.90 -6.36 -14.62
C GLU A 156 32.38 -6.25 -14.81
N ILE A 157 31.70 -5.38 -14.05
CA ILE A 157 30.26 -5.14 -14.22
C ILE A 157 29.91 -4.26 -15.42
N VAL A 158 30.87 -3.52 -15.99
CA VAL A 158 30.61 -2.65 -17.15
C VAL A 158 30.34 -3.50 -18.39
N GLY A 159 29.28 -3.19 -19.13
CA GLY A 159 28.79 -3.97 -20.26
C GLY A 159 27.90 -5.16 -19.89
N THR A 160 27.70 -5.45 -18.60
CA THR A 160 26.85 -6.57 -18.14
C THR A 160 25.37 -6.21 -18.00
N ALA A 161 25.06 -4.92 -17.98
CA ALA A 161 23.72 -4.38 -17.73
C ALA A 161 23.09 -3.69 -18.95
N GLY A 162 23.71 -3.78 -20.13
CA GLY A 162 23.14 -3.29 -21.38
C GLY A 162 21.94 -4.14 -21.85
N GLY A 163 20.87 -3.48 -22.29
CA GLY A 163 19.63 -4.13 -22.72
C GLY A 163 18.54 -4.23 -21.63
N GLU A 164 17.65 -5.21 -21.79
CA GLU A 164 16.63 -5.53 -20.78
C GLU A 164 17.30 -6.03 -19.50
N ILE A 165 16.85 -5.51 -18.35
CA ILE A 165 17.35 -5.96 -17.05
C ILE A 165 16.95 -7.44 -16.86
N ARG A 166 17.88 -8.25 -16.34
CA ARG A 166 17.63 -9.65 -16.01
C ARG A 166 16.47 -9.79 -15.02
N ASP A 167 15.67 -10.81 -15.24
CA ASP A 167 14.55 -11.14 -14.37
C ASP A 167 15.08 -11.79 -13.07
N ILE A 168 14.40 -11.54 -11.96
CA ILE A 168 14.72 -12.23 -10.71
C ILE A 168 14.43 -13.73 -10.85
N GLY A 169 15.41 -14.57 -10.50
CA GLY A 169 15.32 -16.04 -10.61
C GLY A 169 15.89 -16.64 -11.90
N GLU A 170 16.51 -15.87 -12.80
CA GLU A 170 17.18 -16.40 -14.00
C GLU A 170 18.66 -16.81 -13.76
N ASP A 171 19.31 -16.32 -12.70
CA ASP A 171 20.72 -16.63 -12.39
C ASP A 171 20.89 -17.82 -11.41
N ASP A 172 19.78 -18.40 -10.92
CA ASP A 172 19.78 -19.58 -10.05
C ASP A 172 19.27 -20.79 -10.83
N ASP A 173 20.19 -21.59 -11.39
CA ASP A 173 19.94 -22.86 -12.08
C ASP A 173 19.32 -23.97 -11.17
N ASP A 174 18.64 -23.62 -10.06
CA ASP A 174 18.23 -24.57 -9.01
C ASP A 174 16.77 -24.41 -8.54
N TYR A 175 15.91 -23.75 -9.31
CA TYR A 175 14.46 -23.71 -9.05
C TYR A 175 13.64 -24.63 -9.98
N ASP A 176 14.13 -25.84 -10.25
CA ASP A 176 13.25 -26.95 -10.60
C ASP A 176 12.49 -27.37 -9.34
N VAL A 177 11.36 -26.71 -9.09
CA VAL A 177 10.41 -27.18 -8.06
C VAL A 177 9.60 -28.31 -8.67
N ASP A 178 10.09 -29.53 -8.48
CA ASP A 178 9.26 -30.72 -8.49
C ASP A 178 8.10 -30.49 -7.51
N ILE A 179 6.89 -30.33 -8.05
CA ILE A 179 5.66 -30.39 -7.29
C ILE A 179 5.42 -31.87 -6.99
N SER A 180 6.14 -32.41 -6.01
CA SER A 180 5.82 -33.71 -5.44
C SER A 180 4.81 -33.53 -4.30
N ASP A 181 3.63 -34.13 -4.47
CA ASP A 181 2.53 -34.20 -3.50
C ASP A 181 2.85 -35.12 -2.30
N GLU A 182 4.10 -35.15 -1.82
CA GLU A 182 4.51 -35.99 -0.70
C GLU A 182 4.97 -35.12 0.47
N GLU A 183 4.05 -34.87 1.40
CA GLU A 183 4.29 -34.90 2.87
C GLU A 183 3.17 -34.18 3.64
N ILE A 184 1.95 -34.76 3.66
CA ILE A 184 1.06 -34.62 4.82
C ILE A 184 0.24 -35.91 4.96
N ASN A 185 0.88 -37.00 5.41
CA ASN A 185 0.17 -38.16 5.94
C ASN A 185 0.95 -38.74 7.14
N GLY A 186 0.68 -38.16 8.31
CA GLY A 186 0.90 -38.78 9.61
C GLY A 186 -0.20 -38.28 10.53
N THR A 187 -0.94 -39.06 11.30
CA THR A 187 -0.87 -40.47 11.69
C THR A 187 -2.28 -40.84 12.14
N ALA A 188 -2.89 -41.87 11.56
CA ALA A 188 -4.07 -42.53 12.11
C ALA A 188 -3.79 -44.03 12.15
N GLU A 189 -3.33 -44.51 13.31
CA GLU A 189 -3.15 -45.94 13.56
C GLU A 189 -4.52 -46.62 13.59
N THR A 190 -4.79 -47.46 12.58
CA THR A 190 -5.90 -48.41 12.59
C THR A 190 -5.39 -49.82 12.83
N ASN A 191 -5.90 -50.41 13.91
CA ASN A 191 -5.83 -51.83 14.26
C ASN A 191 -6.49 -52.68 13.15
N THR A 192 -5.74 -53.61 12.54
CA THR A 192 -6.25 -54.48 11.46
C THR A 192 -6.56 -55.89 11.94
N LYS A 193 -7.80 -56.34 11.71
CA LYS A 193 -8.11 -57.74 11.37
C LYS A 193 -8.91 -57.77 10.06
N LYS A 194 -8.37 -58.48 9.06
CA LYS A 194 -8.97 -58.85 7.77
C LYS A 194 -9.99 -60.00 7.97
N PRO A 195 -11.03 -60.16 7.12
CA PRO A 195 -10.83 -60.75 5.80
C PRO A 195 -11.59 -60.15 4.60
N THR A 196 -11.07 -60.58 3.45
CA THR A 196 -11.35 -60.41 2.02
C THR A 196 -12.77 -60.66 1.52
N ARG A 197 -13.28 -59.78 0.62
CA ARG A 197 -13.77 -60.06 -0.75
C ARG A 197 -14.64 -58.90 -1.27
N GLY A 198 -14.39 -58.44 -2.50
CA GLY A 198 -15.31 -57.58 -3.26
C GLY A 198 -14.73 -56.25 -3.75
N PHE A 199 -13.57 -56.26 -4.40
CA PHE A 199 -13.17 -55.14 -5.27
C PHE A 199 -13.84 -55.34 -6.64
N PHE A 200 -14.25 -54.25 -7.31
CA PHE A 200 -14.90 -54.19 -8.65
C PHE A 200 -16.43 -54.01 -8.76
N SER A 201 -17.11 -53.38 -7.78
CA SER A 201 -18.49 -52.88 -8.01
C SER A 201 -18.75 -51.42 -7.61
N SER A 202 -17.74 -50.65 -7.18
CA SER A 202 -17.92 -49.23 -6.83
C SER A 202 -17.19 -48.24 -7.75
N LEU A 203 -16.64 -48.70 -8.89
CA LEU A 203 -15.87 -47.83 -9.80
C LEU A 203 -16.75 -47.00 -10.76
N THR A 204 -18.08 -47.15 -10.72
CA THR A 204 -19.03 -46.41 -11.57
C THR A 204 -19.86 -45.37 -10.81
N SER A 205 -19.76 -45.27 -9.47
CA SER A 205 -20.46 -44.26 -8.67
C SER A 205 -19.61 -43.04 -8.28
N LEU A 206 -18.35 -42.98 -8.75
CA LEU A 206 -17.42 -41.86 -8.54
C LEU A 206 -17.06 -41.10 -9.83
N ILE A 207 -17.79 -41.35 -10.92
CA ILE A 207 -17.76 -40.51 -12.12
C ILE A 207 -18.97 -39.57 -12.05
N GLY A 208 -19.08 -38.87 -10.92
CA GLY A 208 -19.97 -37.75 -10.74
C GLY A 208 -19.08 -36.53 -10.62
N SER A 209 -19.15 -35.64 -11.59
CA SER A 209 -18.60 -34.29 -11.57
C SER A 209 -18.98 -33.57 -10.28
N LYS A 210 -18.24 -33.80 -9.19
CA LYS A 210 -18.52 -33.23 -7.89
C LYS A 210 -18.30 -31.72 -8.01
N SER A 211 -19.39 -30.97 -7.92
CA SER A 211 -19.34 -29.51 -7.86
C SER A 211 -18.67 -29.11 -6.55
N LEU A 212 -17.76 -28.15 -6.64
CA LEU A 212 -17.11 -27.58 -5.47
C LEU A 212 -18.11 -26.81 -4.61
N GLU A 213 -18.33 -27.31 -3.40
CA GLU A 213 -19.12 -26.63 -2.38
C GLU A 213 -18.23 -25.82 -1.45
N GLU A 214 -18.79 -24.77 -0.84
CA GLU A 214 -18.06 -23.88 0.09
C GLU A 214 -17.45 -24.64 1.27
N LYS A 215 -18.14 -25.66 1.78
CA LYS A 215 -17.68 -26.51 2.89
C LYS A 215 -16.40 -27.28 2.56
N ASP A 216 -16.19 -27.64 1.30
CA ASP A 216 -15.02 -28.40 0.85
C ASP A 216 -13.81 -27.47 0.66
N ILE A 217 -14.05 -26.21 0.26
CA ILE A 217 -13.01 -25.22 -0.04
C ILE A 217 -12.52 -24.48 1.23
N SER A 218 -13.44 -24.16 2.15
CA SER A 218 -13.17 -23.33 3.33
C SER A 218 -11.94 -23.74 4.16
N PRO A 219 -11.71 -25.03 4.50
CA PRO A 219 -10.56 -25.40 5.33
C PRO A 219 -9.22 -25.22 4.59
N ILE A 220 -9.20 -25.46 3.28
CA ILE A 220 -8.00 -25.31 2.45
C ILE A 220 -7.67 -23.82 2.29
N ILE A 221 -8.69 -22.99 2.01
CA ILE A 221 -8.52 -21.54 1.93
C ILE A 221 -8.02 -20.95 3.25
N GLY A 222 -8.50 -21.45 4.40
CA GLY A 222 -7.99 -21.04 5.72
C GLY A 222 -6.49 -21.27 5.85
N LYS A 223 -6.01 -22.48 5.52
CA LYS A 223 -4.57 -22.81 5.53
C LYS A 223 -3.77 -21.95 4.54
N MET A 224 -4.29 -21.74 3.34
CA MET A 224 -3.63 -20.91 2.33
C MET A 224 -3.54 -19.44 2.78
N LYS A 225 -4.58 -18.90 3.43
CA LYS A 225 -4.55 -17.56 4.02
C LYS A 225 -3.45 -17.44 5.06
N GLU A 226 -3.35 -18.39 5.99
CA GLU A 226 -2.29 -18.41 7.01
C GLU A 226 -0.89 -18.49 6.39
N HIS A 227 -0.72 -19.30 5.34
CA HIS A 227 0.54 -19.41 4.60
C HIS A 227 0.92 -18.12 3.88
N LEU A 228 -0.02 -17.43 3.23
CA LEU A 228 0.26 -16.13 2.61
C LEU A 228 0.71 -15.10 3.64
N ILE A 229 0.04 -15.06 4.80
CA ILE A 229 0.40 -14.15 5.89
C ILE A 229 1.80 -14.46 6.44
N SER A 230 2.15 -15.74 6.61
CA SER A 230 3.49 -16.13 7.09
C SER A 230 4.59 -15.75 6.10
N LYS A 231 4.28 -15.71 4.80
CA LYS A 231 5.15 -15.23 3.71
C LYS A 231 5.10 -13.70 3.51
N ASN A 232 4.66 -12.95 4.52
CA ASN A 232 4.64 -11.48 4.55
C ASN A 232 3.62 -10.82 3.59
N VAL A 233 2.55 -11.53 3.21
CA VAL A 233 1.39 -10.89 2.56
C VAL A 233 0.54 -10.21 3.63
N ALA A 234 0.13 -8.98 3.38
CA ALA A 234 -0.78 -8.24 4.25
C ALA A 234 -2.07 -9.00 4.52
N ALA A 235 -2.50 -9.04 5.78
CA ALA A 235 -3.62 -9.90 6.21
C ALA A 235 -4.93 -9.57 5.47
N GLU A 236 -5.18 -8.29 5.22
CA GLU A 236 -6.33 -7.83 4.44
C GLU A 236 -6.23 -8.28 2.98
N THR A 237 -5.06 -8.15 2.35
CA THR A 237 -4.81 -8.63 0.98
C THR A 237 -5.01 -10.14 0.88
N ALA A 238 -4.45 -10.91 1.82
CA ALA A 238 -4.59 -12.37 1.86
C ALA A 238 -6.07 -12.77 1.98
N GLU A 239 -6.84 -12.09 2.84
CA GLU A 239 -8.27 -12.34 2.99
C GLU A 239 -9.08 -12.04 1.73
N GLN A 240 -8.83 -10.90 1.09
CA GLN A 240 -9.53 -10.51 -0.13
C GLN A 240 -9.16 -11.43 -1.32
N LEU A 241 -7.89 -11.81 -1.43
CA LEU A 241 -7.41 -12.75 -2.45
C LEU A 241 -8.04 -14.14 -2.27
N CYS A 242 -7.94 -14.72 -1.08
CA CYS A 242 -8.54 -16.00 -0.74
C CYS A 242 -10.07 -16.00 -0.92
N GLY A 243 -10.75 -14.91 -0.55
CA GLY A 243 -12.18 -14.74 -0.76
C GLY A 243 -12.55 -14.69 -2.25
N SER A 244 -11.73 -14.05 -3.07
CA SER A 244 -11.91 -13.98 -4.53
C SER A 244 -11.73 -15.36 -5.17
N VAL A 245 -10.72 -16.12 -4.74
CA VAL A 245 -10.48 -17.50 -5.19
C VAL A 245 -11.64 -18.41 -4.79
N SER A 246 -12.12 -18.34 -3.54
CA SER A 246 -13.26 -19.12 -3.07
C SER A 246 -14.50 -18.89 -3.94
N LYS A 247 -14.86 -17.62 -4.18
CA LYS A 247 -15.98 -17.24 -5.06
C LYS A 247 -15.81 -17.74 -6.50
N LYS A 248 -14.59 -17.73 -7.05
CA LYS A 248 -14.28 -18.22 -8.42
C LYS A 248 -14.43 -19.75 -8.53
N LEU A 249 -14.28 -20.49 -7.44
CA LEU A 249 -14.27 -21.95 -7.43
C LEU A 249 -15.61 -22.59 -7.05
N ILE A 250 -16.43 -21.93 -6.23
CA ILE A 250 -17.75 -22.45 -5.85
C ILE A 250 -18.61 -22.71 -7.10
N GLY A 251 -19.17 -23.91 -7.19
CA GLY A 251 -19.99 -24.36 -8.32
C GLY A 251 -19.22 -24.84 -9.54
N LYS A 252 -17.88 -24.76 -9.56
CA LYS A 252 -17.07 -25.38 -10.62
C LYS A 252 -16.96 -26.89 -10.42
N VAL A 253 -16.97 -27.61 -11.53
CA VAL A 253 -16.74 -29.05 -11.58
C VAL A 253 -15.24 -29.33 -11.60
N LEU A 254 -14.79 -30.24 -10.74
CA LEU A 254 -13.41 -30.72 -10.74
C LEU A 254 -13.13 -31.59 -11.97
N GLY A 255 -11.93 -31.45 -12.53
CA GLY A 255 -11.42 -32.36 -13.55
C GLY A 255 -11.14 -33.75 -12.99
N THR A 256 -11.17 -34.77 -13.84
CA THR A 256 -11.12 -36.21 -13.46
C THR A 256 -9.93 -36.59 -12.58
N PHE A 257 -8.80 -35.88 -12.67
CA PHE A 257 -7.58 -36.18 -11.92
C PHE A 257 -7.14 -35.03 -10.98
N LYS A 258 -7.97 -34.00 -10.75
CA LYS A 258 -7.62 -32.86 -9.90
C LYS A 258 -8.23 -32.98 -8.50
N THR A 259 -7.41 -32.75 -7.47
CA THR A 259 -7.87 -32.64 -6.08
C THR A 259 -8.44 -31.24 -5.80
N VAL A 260 -9.23 -31.10 -4.74
CA VAL A 260 -9.72 -29.76 -4.29
C VAL A 260 -8.52 -28.87 -3.96
N GLN A 261 -7.51 -29.40 -3.28
CA GLN A 261 -6.32 -28.67 -2.87
C GLN A 261 -5.49 -28.17 -4.06
N SER A 262 -5.20 -29.02 -5.04
CA SER A 262 -4.49 -28.61 -6.26
C SER A 262 -5.27 -27.56 -7.04
N THR A 263 -6.59 -27.70 -7.16
CA THR A 263 -7.46 -26.72 -7.82
C THR A 263 -7.45 -25.36 -7.11
N VAL A 264 -7.47 -25.35 -5.77
CA VAL A 264 -7.35 -24.11 -4.99
C VAL A 264 -5.97 -23.48 -5.15
N LYS A 265 -4.90 -24.27 -5.08
CA LYS A 265 -3.51 -23.79 -5.24
C LYS A 265 -3.29 -23.19 -6.63
N GLU A 266 -3.76 -23.85 -7.69
CA GLU A 266 -3.69 -23.37 -9.08
C GLU A 266 -4.49 -22.08 -9.27
N ALA A 267 -5.71 -22.01 -8.74
CA ALA A 267 -6.53 -20.79 -8.83
C ALA A 267 -5.92 -19.62 -8.04
N LEU A 268 -5.25 -19.90 -6.92
CA LEU A 268 -4.51 -18.91 -6.15
C LEU A 268 -3.25 -18.44 -6.89
N TYR A 269 -2.51 -19.37 -7.49
CA TYR A 269 -1.37 -19.09 -8.36
C TYR A 269 -1.77 -18.14 -9.50
N GLU A 270 -2.81 -18.48 -10.26
CA GLU A 270 -3.34 -17.62 -11.33
C GLU A 270 -3.71 -16.22 -10.80
N GLY A 271 -4.36 -16.17 -9.63
CA GLY A 271 -4.74 -14.91 -9.00
C GLY A 271 -3.54 -14.04 -8.65
N CYS A 272 -2.50 -14.62 -8.04
CA CYS A 272 -1.27 -13.92 -7.69
C CYS A 272 -0.51 -13.44 -8.93
N VAL A 273 -0.36 -14.28 -9.95
CA VAL A 273 0.31 -13.89 -11.20
C VAL A 273 -0.43 -12.75 -11.88
N GLN A 274 -1.77 -12.79 -11.90
CA GLN A 274 -2.58 -11.71 -12.46
C GLN A 274 -2.41 -10.39 -11.70
N ILE A 275 -2.19 -10.44 -10.39
CA ILE A 275 -1.97 -9.25 -9.55
C ILE A 275 -0.59 -8.63 -9.81
N LEU A 276 0.45 -9.45 -9.89
CA LEU A 276 1.81 -8.99 -10.18
C LEU A 276 1.99 -8.58 -11.64
N SER A 277 1.15 -9.09 -12.54
CA SER A 277 1.17 -8.72 -13.95
C SER A 277 0.62 -7.32 -14.14
N PRO A 278 1.44 -6.36 -14.60
CA PRO A 278 1.02 -4.98 -14.66
C PRO A 278 0.01 -4.74 -15.78
N LYS A 279 -1.09 -4.04 -15.48
CA LYS A 279 -2.08 -3.63 -16.49
C LYS A 279 -1.50 -2.62 -17.49
N ARG A 280 -0.54 -1.81 -17.03
CA ARG A 280 0.19 -0.82 -17.81
C ARG A 280 1.66 -1.21 -17.80
N ARG A 281 2.22 -1.49 -18.97
CA ARG A 281 3.67 -1.64 -19.12
C ARG A 281 4.32 -0.27 -18.99
N VAL A 282 5.37 -0.18 -18.17
CA VAL A 282 6.23 1.00 -18.06
C VAL A 282 7.56 0.61 -18.68
N ASP A 283 7.89 1.21 -19.81
CA ASP A 283 9.13 0.96 -20.54
C ASP A 283 9.97 2.24 -20.52
N ILE A 284 10.85 2.32 -19.51
CA ILE A 284 11.64 3.53 -19.25
C ILE A 284 12.60 3.82 -20.41
N LEU A 285 13.19 2.81 -21.06
CA LEU A 285 14.13 3.03 -22.16
C LEU A 285 13.40 3.61 -23.37
N ARG A 286 12.28 3.01 -23.75
CA ARG A 286 11.48 3.52 -24.86
C ARG A 286 10.98 4.93 -24.59
N ASP A 287 10.40 5.18 -23.41
CA ASP A 287 9.86 6.49 -23.06
C ASP A 287 10.96 7.57 -23.00
N ALA A 288 12.17 7.21 -22.55
CA ALA A 288 13.33 8.10 -22.56
C ALA A 288 13.85 8.38 -23.97
N LEU A 289 13.87 7.39 -24.86
CA LEU A 289 14.24 7.58 -26.27
C LEU A 289 13.21 8.45 -27.01
N ASP A 290 11.92 8.27 -26.74
CA ASP A 290 10.85 9.11 -27.27
C ASP A 290 10.96 10.55 -26.75
N ALA A 291 11.31 10.74 -25.47
CA ALA A 291 11.58 12.08 -24.92
C ALA A 291 12.80 12.74 -25.57
N ARG A 292 13.90 11.99 -25.74
CA ARG A 292 15.12 12.44 -26.45
C ARG A 292 14.79 12.87 -27.88
N ALA A 293 13.99 12.10 -28.62
CA ALA A 293 13.56 12.44 -29.98
C ALA A 293 12.78 13.78 -30.02
N ASN A 294 12.02 14.06 -28.96
CA ASN A 294 11.30 15.32 -28.77
C ASN A 294 12.16 16.45 -28.15
N LYS A 295 13.49 16.29 -28.09
CA LYS A 295 14.46 17.28 -27.57
C LYS A 295 14.16 17.75 -26.15
N ARG A 296 13.64 16.85 -25.31
CA ARG A 296 13.41 17.09 -23.89
C ARG A 296 14.00 15.96 -23.05
N PRO A 297 14.46 16.23 -21.82
CA PRO A 297 14.83 15.15 -20.91
C PRO A 297 13.59 14.39 -20.43
N TYR A 298 13.78 13.12 -20.09
CA TYR A 298 12.82 12.26 -19.38
C TYR A 298 13.04 12.39 -17.86
N ALA A 299 12.07 12.91 -17.12
CA ALA A 299 12.23 13.21 -15.70
C ALA A 299 11.61 12.13 -14.80
N ILE A 300 12.41 11.55 -13.90
CA ILE A 300 11.99 10.50 -12.97
C ILE A 300 12.18 10.98 -11.53
N VAL A 301 11.11 10.96 -10.72
CA VAL A 301 11.15 11.32 -9.30
C VAL A 301 11.17 10.08 -8.43
N PHE A 302 12.11 10.01 -7.48
CA PHE A 302 12.18 8.96 -6.47
C PHE A 302 11.66 9.46 -5.13
N CYS A 303 10.59 8.85 -4.62
CA CYS A 303 9.99 9.19 -3.33
C CYS A 303 9.79 7.94 -2.46
N GLY A 304 9.63 8.13 -1.15
CA GLY A 304 9.47 7.03 -0.20
C GLY A 304 9.96 7.41 1.20
N VAL A 305 9.81 6.48 2.15
CA VAL A 305 10.17 6.72 3.56
C VAL A 305 11.69 6.75 3.78
N ASN A 306 12.11 6.98 5.02
CA ASN A 306 13.53 7.07 5.38
C ASN A 306 14.19 5.69 5.30
N GLY A 307 15.45 5.63 4.85
CA GLY A 307 16.25 4.39 4.92
C GLY A 307 15.97 3.32 3.84
N VAL A 308 14.96 3.52 2.99
CA VAL A 308 14.53 2.55 1.96
C VAL A 308 15.47 2.35 0.77
N GLY A 309 16.56 3.11 0.69
CA GLY A 309 17.54 2.99 -0.40
C GLY A 309 17.20 3.78 -1.67
N LYS A 310 16.52 4.95 -1.56
CA LYS A 310 16.24 5.86 -2.68
C LYS A 310 17.49 6.24 -3.48
N SER A 311 18.44 6.91 -2.84
CA SER A 311 19.67 7.39 -3.49
C SER A 311 20.51 6.24 -4.08
N THR A 312 20.58 5.10 -3.40
CA THR A 312 21.33 3.93 -3.88
C THR A 312 20.69 3.33 -5.13
N ASN A 313 19.38 3.05 -5.12
CA ASN A 313 18.72 2.46 -6.29
C ASN A 313 18.59 3.45 -7.44
N LEU A 314 18.51 4.77 -7.16
CA LEU A 314 18.65 5.79 -8.18
C LEU A 314 20.01 5.67 -8.89
N ALA A 315 21.10 5.47 -8.16
CA ALA A 315 22.43 5.28 -8.75
C ALA A 315 22.53 3.97 -9.56
N LYS A 316 21.85 2.89 -9.14
CA LYS A 316 21.75 1.65 -9.94
C LYS A 316 20.99 1.88 -11.25
N ILE A 317 19.87 2.59 -11.19
CA ILE A 317 19.09 2.94 -12.38
C ILE A 317 19.91 3.88 -13.29
N ALA A 318 20.68 4.82 -12.72
CA ALA A 318 21.61 5.63 -13.49
C ALA A 318 22.64 4.76 -14.23
N PHE A 319 23.24 3.78 -13.54
CA PHE A 319 24.16 2.82 -14.14
C PHE A 319 23.51 2.03 -15.29
N TRP A 320 22.30 1.52 -15.09
CA TRP A 320 21.57 0.81 -16.15
C TRP A 320 21.24 1.72 -17.36
N LEU A 321 20.86 2.98 -17.13
CA LEU A 321 20.56 3.93 -18.21
C LEU A 321 21.82 4.27 -19.04
N ILE A 322 22.97 4.49 -18.39
CA ILE A 322 24.23 4.80 -19.10
C ILE A 322 24.77 3.59 -19.87
N GLU A 323 24.59 2.37 -19.34
CA GLU A 323 24.88 1.12 -20.06
C GLU A 323 24.02 0.97 -21.32
N ASN A 324 22.83 1.60 -21.34
CA ASN A 324 21.94 1.69 -22.50
C ASN A 324 22.17 2.95 -23.35
N GLY A 325 23.30 3.65 -23.18
CA GLY A 325 23.69 4.79 -24.01
C GLY A 325 22.90 6.08 -23.77
N LEU A 326 22.26 6.23 -22.61
CA LEU A 326 21.59 7.45 -22.19
C LEU A 326 22.51 8.30 -21.31
N LYS A 327 22.51 9.62 -21.49
CA LYS A 327 23.19 10.56 -20.59
C LYS A 327 22.26 10.92 -19.44
N VAL A 328 22.76 10.87 -18.22
CA VAL A 328 21.94 11.04 -17.01
C VAL A 328 22.36 12.26 -16.21
N SER A 329 21.40 13.10 -15.82
CA SER A 329 21.59 14.16 -14.83
C SER A 329 20.89 13.77 -13.53
N ILE A 330 21.64 13.72 -12.43
CA ILE A 330 21.11 13.44 -11.09
C ILE A 330 20.86 14.77 -10.38
N ALA A 331 19.62 15.04 -9.98
CA ALA A 331 19.24 16.22 -9.23
C ALA A 331 19.19 15.92 -7.73
N ALA A 332 20.09 16.52 -6.97
CA ALA A 332 20.16 16.35 -5.51
C ALA A 332 19.11 17.21 -4.80
N CYS A 333 17.89 16.68 -4.67
CA CYS A 333 16.76 17.36 -4.01
C CYS A 333 16.55 16.88 -2.55
N ASP A 334 17.41 16.02 -2.00
CA ASP A 334 17.50 15.78 -0.55
C ASP A 334 18.34 16.89 0.10
N THR A 335 17.70 18.03 0.36
CA THR A 335 18.35 19.20 0.98
C THR A 335 18.28 19.21 2.51
N PHE A 336 17.72 18.15 3.11
CA PHE A 336 17.45 18.07 4.55
C PHE A 336 18.45 17.18 5.28
N ARG A 337 18.82 16.03 4.70
CA ARG A 337 19.70 15.06 5.34
C ARG A 337 21.17 15.40 5.12
N ALA A 338 21.92 15.54 6.21
CA ALA A 338 23.37 15.75 6.14
C ALA A 338 24.07 14.61 5.39
N GLY A 339 24.98 14.94 4.48
CA GLY A 339 25.74 13.97 3.68
C GLY A 339 24.99 13.41 2.47
N ALA A 340 23.73 13.80 2.23
CA ALA A 340 22.96 13.29 1.09
C ALA A 340 23.56 13.74 -0.25
N VAL A 341 24.02 14.99 -0.33
CA VAL A 341 24.66 15.54 -1.52
C VAL A 341 26.02 14.86 -1.76
N GLU A 342 26.84 14.70 -0.71
CA GLU A 342 28.13 13.99 -0.78
C GLU A 342 27.96 12.52 -1.20
N GLN A 343 26.89 11.87 -0.75
CA GLN A 343 26.56 10.50 -1.17
C GLN A 343 26.33 10.42 -2.68
N LEU A 344 25.49 11.31 -3.23
CA LEU A 344 25.25 11.36 -4.68
C LEU A 344 26.51 11.76 -5.46
N ARG A 345 27.32 12.68 -4.93
CA ARG A 345 28.62 13.07 -5.51
C ARG A 345 29.57 11.89 -5.62
N THR A 346 29.58 11.01 -4.60
CA THR A 346 30.37 9.79 -4.62
C THR A 346 29.87 8.82 -5.70
N HIS A 347 28.55 8.65 -5.83
CA HIS A 347 27.96 7.83 -6.89
C HIS A 347 28.32 8.36 -8.28
N VAL A 348 28.15 9.66 -8.54
CA VAL A 348 28.44 10.28 -9.84
C VAL A 348 29.90 10.10 -10.22
N ARG A 349 30.84 10.38 -9.30
CA ARG A 349 32.27 10.15 -9.51
C ARG A 349 32.57 8.70 -9.86
N LYS A 350 31.96 7.73 -9.17
CA LYS A 350 32.13 6.31 -9.46
C LYS A 350 31.55 5.93 -10.83
N LEU A 351 30.35 6.42 -11.17
CA LEU A 351 29.70 6.15 -12.45
C LEU A 351 30.50 6.69 -13.63
N ASN A 352 31.05 7.92 -13.52
CA ASN A 352 31.92 8.49 -14.55
C ASN A 352 33.29 7.81 -14.62
N ALA A 353 33.81 7.29 -13.50
CA ALA A 353 35.03 6.48 -13.53
C ALA A 353 34.81 5.13 -14.23
N LEU A 354 33.61 4.55 -14.11
CA LEU A 354 33.21 3.32 -14.79
C LEU A 354 32.92 3.54 -16.29
N HIS A 355 32.43 4.73 -16.64
CA HIS A 355 32.08 5.11 -18.01
C HIS A 355 32.87 6.37 -18.43
N PRO A 356 34.21 6.26 -18.55
CA PRO A 356 35.04 7.39 -18.92
C PRO A 356 34.71 7.85 -20.34
N VAL A 357 34.71 9.16 -20.55
CA VAL A 357 34.49 9.77 -21.86
C VAL A 357 35.82 10.38 -22.33
N ASP A 358 36.32 9.95 -23.48
CA ASP A 358 37.61 10.44 -24.02
C ASP A 358 37.57 11.93 -24.36
N LYS A 359 36.45 12.39 -24.93
CA LYS A 359 36.21 13.79 -25.33
C LYS A 359 34.73 14.13 -25.24
N GLY A 360 34.39 15.18 -24.50
CA GLY A 360 33.01 15.69 -24.37
C GLY A 360 32.56 15.81 -22.92
N PRO A 361 31.28 16.17 -22.69
CA PRO A 361 30.71 16.24 -21.35
C PRO A 361 30.58 14.84 -20.75
N GLU A 362 30.71 14.77 -19.42
CA GLU A 362 30.55 13.52 -18.66
C GLU A 362 29.19 12.86 -18.91
N THR A 363 29.17 11.53 -18.89
CA THR A 363 27.95 10.72 -19.08
C THR A 363 26.94 10.95 -17.96
N VAL A 364 27.43 11.15 -16.73
CA VAL A 364 26.61 11.44 -15.55
C VAL A 364 26.98 12.80 -14.97
N ASN A 365 25.98 13.66 -14.75
CA ASN A 365 26.16 14.96 -14.10
C ASN A 365 25.41 15.01 -12.76
N LEU A 366 25.99 15.68 -11.76
CA LEU A 366 25.32 16.01 -10.51
C LEU A 366 24.86 17.49 -10.52
N PHE A 367 23.55 17.70 -10.46
CA PHE A 367 22.96 19.01 -10.25
C PHE A 367 22.65 19.22 -8.76
N GLU A 368 23.30 20.21 -8.14
CA GLU A 368 23.14 20.54 -6.72
C GLU A 368 23.11 22.07 -6.48
N ARG A 369 22.48 22.48 -5.37
CA ARG A 369 22.46 23.88 -4.86
C ARG A 369 22.79 23.97 -3.37
N GLY A 370 23.44 22.93 -2.84
CA GLY A 370 23.71 22.79 -1.40
C GLY A 370 22.46 22.51 -0.56
N TYR A 371 22.61 22.60 0.76
CA TYR A 371 21.58 22.28 1.75
C TYR A 371 20.61 23.43 2.02
N GLY A 372 19.41 23.11 2.53
CA GLY A 372 18.41 24.10 2.97
C GLY A 372 17.68 24.86 1.86
N LYS A 373 17.85 24.48 0.59
CA LYS A 373 17.13 25.06 -0.56
C LYS A 373 15.82 24.34 -0.83
N ASP A 374 14.89 25.02 -1.53
CA ASP A 374 13.61 24.43 -1.94
C ASP A 374 13.83 23.32 -2.98
N PRO A 375 13.50 22.05 -2.68
CA PRO A 375 13.72 20.94 -3.59
C PRO A 375 12.90 21.06 -4.88
N ALA A 376 11.74 21.74 -4.86
CA ALA A 376 10.94 21.95 -6.07
C ALA A 376 11.65 22.86 -7.08
N ALA A 377 12.38 23.88 -6.58
CA ALA A 377 13.15 24.80 -7.41
C ALA A 377 14.42 24.12 -7.96
N ILE A 378 15.12 23.33 -7.15
CA ILE A 378 16.30 22.57 -7.60
C ILE A 378 15.91 21.61 -8.74
N ALA A 379 14.82 20.87 -8.60
CA ALA A 379 14.34 19.97 -9.65
C ALA A 379 14.02 20.73 -10.95
N MET A 380 13.40 21.92 -10.85
CA MET A 380 13.08 22.75 -12.01
C MET A 380 14.34 23.21 -12.75
N GLU A 381 15.31 23.74 -12.01
CA GLU A 381 16.58 24.17 -12.59
C GLU A 381 17.37 22.99 -13.16
N ALA A 382 17.33 21.81 -12.52
CA ALA A 382 17.99 20.61 -13.02
C ALA A 382 17.40 20.15 -14.36
N ILE A 383 16.07 20.14 -14.48
CA ILE A 383 15.38 19.79 -15.74
C ILE A 383 15.72 20.79 -16.85
N ALA A 384 15.75 22.10 -16.53
CA ALA A 384 16.15 23.13 -17.49
C ALA A 384 17.61 22.96 -17.92
N HIS A 385 18.52 22.79 -16.96
CA HIS A 385 19.94 22.57 -17.23
C HIS A 385 20.16 21.32 -18.08
N ALA A 386 19.49 20.21 -17.77
CA ALA A 386 19.57 18.96 -18.54
C ALA A 386 19.08 19.15 -19.99
N ARG A 387 18.04 19.95 -20.21
CA ARG A 387 17.57 20.30 -21.55
C ARG A 387 18.64 21.09 -22.33
N ASP A 388 19.22 22.11 -21.70
CA ASP A 388 20.20 23.00 -22.33
C ASP A 388 21.55 22.30 -22.60
N THR A 389 21.91 21.31 -21.78
CA THR A 389 23.15 20.53 -21.89
C THR A 389 22.95 19.16 -22.56
N HIS A 390 21.74 18.88 -23.06
CA HIS A 390 21.40 17.65 -23.78
C HIS A 390 21.66 16.35 -22.99
N TYR A 391 21.30 16.34 -21.69
CA TYR A 391 21.10 15.11 -20.94
C TYR A 391 19.74 14.50 -21.27
N ASP A 392 19.69 13.18 -21.37
CA ASP A 392 18.50 12.47 -21.84
C ASP A 392 17.53 12.16 -20.72
N VAL A 393 18.05 11.88 -19.52
CA VAL A 393 17.26 11.53 -18.35
C VAL A 393 17.65 12.40 -17.16
N VAL A 394 16.66 12.85 -16.39
CA VAL A 394 16.86 13.54 -15.11
C VAL A 394 16.32 12.67 -13.99
N LEU A 395 17.19 12.22 -13.10
CA LEU A 395 16.83 11.45 -11.91
C LEU A 395 16.79 12.36 -10.69
N ILE A 396 15.62 12.53 -10.10
CA ILE A 396 15.39 13.46 -9.00
C ILE A 396 15.37 12.69 -7.68
N ASP A 397 16.45 12.79 -6.90
CA ASP A 397 16.53 12.19 -5.57
C ASP A 397 15.85 13.09 -4.55
N THR A 398 14.84 12.58 -3.85
CA THR A 398 14.12 13.37 -2.85
C THR A 398 14.42 12.88 -1.44
N ALA A 399 14.36 13.79 -0.46
CA ALA A 399 14.49 13.43 0.95
C ALA A 399 13.50 12.32 1.35
N GLY A 400 13.93 11.43 2.25
CA GLY A 400 12.99 10.53 2.91
C GLY A 400 11.99 11.31 3.77
N ARG A 401 10.77 10.80 3.86
CA ARG A 401 9.72 11.38 4.71
C ARG A 401 8.72 10.33 5.18
N MET A 402 8.24 10.48 6.40
CA MET A 402 7.13 9.65 6.88
C MET A 402 5.83 10.10 6.23
N GLN A 403 4.95 9.15 5.96
CA GLN A 403 3.71 9.33 5.22
C GLN A 403 2.67 10.21 5.95
N ASP A 404 2.85 10.42 7.26
CA ASP A 404 2.02 11.27 8.13
C ASP A 404 2.60 12.68 8.32
N ASN A 405 3.80 12.96 7.81
CA ASN A 405 4.44 14.27 7.93
C ASN A 405 3.93 15.25 6.86
N GLU A 406 2.82 15.94 7.17
CA GLU A 406 2.17 16.87 6.24
C GLU A 406 3.11 17.92 5.62
N PRO A 407 3.96 18.65 6.37
CA PRO A 407 4.87 19.63 5.77
C PRO A 407 5.79 19.04 4.70
N LEU A 408 6.37 17.86 4.95
CA LEU A 408 7.25 17.19 3.99
C LEU A 408 6.49 16.59 2.81
N MET A 409 5.25 16.14 3.02
CA MET A 409 4.38 15.64 1.95
C MET A 409 3.86 16.77 1.06
N ARG A 410 3.55 17.94 1.63
CA ARG A 410 3.21 19.15 0.87
C ARG A 410 4.38 19.62 0.00
N ALA A 411 5.61 19.56 0.52
CA ALA A 411 6.82 19.86 -0.26
C ALA A 411 7.02 18.86 -1.41
N LEU A 412 6.77 17.56 -1.19
CA LEU A 412 6.83 16.53 -2.24
C LEU A 412 5.78 16.78 -3.33
N SER A 413 4.53 17.01 -2.93
CA SER A 413 3.43 17.29 -3.86
C SER A 413 3.70 18.57 -4.66
N LYS A 414 4.23 19.62 -4.02
CA LYS A 414 4.70 20.84 -4.72
C LYS A 414 5.76 20.51 -5.77
N LEU A 415 6.78 19.70 -5.43
CA LEU A 415 7.84 19.30 -6.36
C LEU A 415 7.26 18.57 -7.57
N ILE A 416 6.42 17.55 -7.36
CA ILE A 416 5.83 16.75 -8.45
C ILE A 416 4.89 17.62 -9.30
N LYS A 417 4.07 18.46 -8.67
CA LYS A 417 3.13 19.34 -9.38
C LYS A 417 3.84 20.37 -10.26
N VAL A 418 4.83 21.05 -9.71
CA VAL A 418 5.53 22.16 -10.40
C VAL A 418 6.37 21.63 -11.56
N ASN A 419 7.00 20.46 -11.37
CA ASN A 419 7.94 19.91 -12.35
C ASN A 419 7.31 18.93 -13.35
N GLN A 420 6.10 18.44 -13.08
CA GLN A 420 5.37 17.50 -13.93
C GLN A 420 6.27 16.36 -14.48
N PRO A 421 6.91 15.57 -13.60
CA PRO A 421 7.85 14.54 -14.04
C PRO A 421 7.16 13.53 -14.94
N ASP A 422 7.92 12.84 -15.80
CA ASP A 422 7.37 11.80 -16.67
C ASP A 422 7.01 10.54 -15.89
N LEU A 423 7.76 10.23 -14.83
CA LEU A 423 7.55 9.06 -13.99
C LEU A 423 7.77 9.36 -12.51
N VAL A 424 6.83 8.95 -11.65
CA VAL A 424 6.99 8.99 -10.19
C VAL A 424 7.15 7.58 -9.64
N LEU A 425 8.33 7.29 -9.10
CA LEU A 425 8.68 6.00 -8.51
C LEU A 425 8.65 6.05 -6.99
N PHE A 426 7.83 5.18 -6.40
CA PHE A 426 7.86 4.92 -4.97
C PHE A 426 8.89 3.85 -4.66
N VAL A 427 9.82 4.16 -3.75
CA VAL A 427 10.84 3.23 -3.29
C VAL A 427 10.40 2.66 -1.94
N GLY A 428 10.18 1.36 -1.89
CA GLY A 428 9.75 0.63 -0.69
C GLY A 428 10.67 -0.55 -0.38
N GLU A 429 10.79 -0.92 0.89
CA GLU A 429 11.59 -2.08 1.31
C GLU A 429 10.73 -3.34 1.32
N ALA A 430 11.29 -4.46 0.86
CA ALA A 430 10.62 -5.75 0.85
C ALA A 430 10.34 -6.31 2.25
N LEU A 431 11.16 -5.93 3.23
CA LEU A 431 11.02 -6.34 4.65
C LEU A 431 9.72 -5.83 5.29
N VAL A 432 9.21 -4.70 4.80
CA VAL A 432 8.18 -3.92 5.47
C VAL A 432 6.82 -4.35 4.90
N GLY A 433 6.22 -5.42 5.44
CA GLY A 433 4.99 -6.04 4.91
C GLY A 433 3.76 -5.12 4.87
N ASN A 434 2.98 -5.07 5.96
CA ASN A 434 1.74 -4.27 6.04
C ASN A 434 2.01 -2.76 5.92
N ASP A 435 3.10 -2.29 6.53
CA ASP A 435 3.42 -0.87 6.60
C ASP A 435 3.75 -0.29 5.22
N ALA A 436 4.28 -1.08 4.29
CA ALA A 436 4.52 -0.63 2.92
C ALA A 436 3.23 -0.23 2.20
N VAL A 437 2.16 -0.98 2.43
CA VAL A 437 0.85 -0.70 1.84
C VAL A 437 0.30 0.63 2.37
N ASP A 438 0.34 0.81 3.69
CA ASP A 438 -0.10 2.06 4.34
C ASP A 438 0.72 3.27 3.85
N GLN A 439 2.05 3.11 3.78
CA GLN A 439 2.95 4.13 3.25
C GLN A 439 2.55 4.51 1.82
N LEU A 440 2.44 3.53 0.93
CA LEU A 440 2.16 3.80 -0.48
C LEU A 440 0.78 4.45 -0.67
N MET A 441 -0.24 3.98 0.06
CA MET A 441 -1.59 4.56 0.02
C MET A 441 -1.61 6.01 0.50
N LYS A 442 -0.97 6.31 1.64
CA LYS A 442 -0.92 7.67 2.18
C LYS A 442 -0.06 8.61 1.35
N PHE A 443 1.00 8.11 0.71
CA PHE A 443 1.76 8.87 -0.26
C PHE A 443 0.88 9.28 -1.43
N ASN A 444 0.18 8.32 -2.07
CA ASN A 444 -0.73 8.61 -3.18
C ASN A 444 -1.86 9.58 -2.78
N GLN A 445 -2.46 9.35 -1.61
CA GLN A 445 -3.50 10.24 -1.08
C GLN A 445 -2.97 11.67 -0.89
N SER A 446 -1.80 11.83 -0.27
CA SER A 446 -1.20 13.16 -0.07
C SER A 446 -0.84 13.84 -1.39
N LEU A 447 -0.38 13.09 -2.40
CA LEU A 447 -0.11 13.63 -3.72
C LEU A 447 -1.39 14.14 -4.39
N ALA A 448 -2.51 13.41 -4.24
CA ALA A 448 -3.82 13.85 -4.72
C ALA A 448 -4.30 15.11 -3.98
N ASP A 449 -4.31 15.06 -2.65
CA ASP A 449 -4.90 16.08 -1.78
C ASP A 449 -4.18 17.44 -1.88
N PHE A 450 -2.83 17.44 -1.98
CA PHE A 450 -2.04 18.68 -2.01
C PHE A 450 -1.75 19.21 -3.42
N SER A 451 -2.12 18.48 -4.47
CA SER A 451 -1.86 18.90 -5.84
C SER A 451 -2.74 20.09 -6.26
N ASN A 452 -4.01 20.14 -5.86
CA ASN A 452 -5.01 21.09 -6.36
C ASN A 452 -5.20 21.05 -7.90
N MET A 453 -4.80 19.97 -8.57
CA MET A 453 -5.06 19.73 -9.99
C MET A 453 -6.29 18.83 -10.15
N GLU A 454 -7.03 18.98 -11.25
CA GLU A 454 -8.17 18.11 -11.58
C GLU A 454 -7.73 16.66 -11.74
N ASN A 455 -6.60 16.43 -12.42
CA ASN A 455 -5.97 15.13 -12.57
C ASN A 455 -4.57 15.16 -11.91
N PRO A 456 -4.46 14.85 -10.61
CA PRO A 456 -3.18 14.88 -9.92
C PRO A 456 -2.24 13.77 -10.42
N ARG A 457 -0.94 14.09 -10.51
CA ARG A 457 0.09 13.08 -10.75
C ARG A 457 0.30 12.25 -9.48
N LEU A 458 0.05 10.95 -9.60
CA LEU A 458 0.23 9.97 -8.54
C LEU A 458 1.52 9.19 -8.76
N ILE A 459 1.77 8.20 -7.91
CA ILE A 459 2.86 7.24 -8.12
C ILE A 459 2.51 6.35 -9.31
N ASP A 460 3.46 6.23 -10.24
CA ASP A 460 3.31 5.50 -11.50
C ASP A 460 3.92 4.08 -11.42
N GLY A 461 4.76 3.81 -10.42
CA GLY A 461 5.36 2.50 -10.21
C GLY A 461 6.22 2.40 -8.96
N ILE A 462 6.69 1.19 -8.68
CA ILE A 462 7.35 0.82 -7.43
C ILE A 462 8.75 0.29 -7.72
N VAL A 463 9.73 0.73 -6.91
CA VAL A 463 11.05 0.12 -6.82
C VAL A 463 11.13 -0.59 -5.48
N LEU A 464 11.18 -1.92 -5.50
CA LEU A 464 11.23 -2.74 -4.30
C LEU A 464 12.70 -3.01 -3.94
N THR A 465 13.12 -2.69 -2.73
CA THR A 465 14.53 -2.75 -2.32
C THR A 465 14.75 -3.76 -1.20
N LYS A 466 16.03 -4.09 -0.95
CA LYS A 466 16.46 -5.06 0.07
C LYS A 466 15.82 -6.43 -0.13
N PHE A 467 15.59 -6.81 -1.38
CA PHE A 467 14.95 -8.08 -1.69
C PHE A 467 15.86 -9.28 -1.34
N ASP A 468 17.17 -9.05 -1.33
CA ASP A 468 18.20 -9.97 -0.83
C ASP A 468 18.06 -10.33 0.65
N THR A 469 17.23 -9.62 1.41
CA THR A 469 17.10 -9.81 2.87
C THR A 469 15.85 -10.59 3.28
N ILE A 470 14.98 -10.96 2.34
CA ILE A 470 13.66 -11.53 2.66
C ILE A 470 13.48 -13.01 2.34
N ASP A 471 14.52 -13.73 1.93
CA ASP A 471 14.46 -15.15 1.55
C ASP A 471 13.20 -15.47 0.71
N ASP A 472 12.26 -16.26 1.25
CA ASP A 472 11.00 -16.66 0.62
C ASP A 472 9.79 -15.78 1.00
N LYS A 473 9.98 -14.75 1.83
CA LYS A 473 8.94 -13.85 2.35
C LYS A 473 8.62 -12.72 1.36
N VAL A 474 8.34 -13.10 0.13
CA VAL A 474 8.11 -12.21 -1.03
C VAL A 474 6.71 -11.58 -1.07
N GLY A 475 5.88 -11.80 -0.05
CA GLY A 475 4.48 -11.38 0.00
C GLY A 475 4.24 -9.87 -0.06
N ALA A 476 5.23 -9.06 0.30
CA ALA A 476 5.17 -7.60 0.19
C ALA A 476 4.87 -7.14 -1.25
N CYS A 477 5.40 -7.86 -2.26
CA CYS A 477 5.14 -7.59 -3.67
C CYS A 477 3.64 -7.65 -4.00
N ILE A 478 2.98 -8.71 -3.52
CA ILE A 478 1.55 -8.93 -3.75
C ILE A 478 0.74 -7.83 -3.06
N SER A 479 1.09 -7.48 -1.82
CA SER A 479 0.33 -6.50 -1.06
C SER A 479 0.39 -5.08 -1.65
N MET A 480 1.57 -4.64 -2.09
CA MET A 480 1.72 -3.33 -2.71
C MET A 480 0.99 -3.26 -4.06
N THR A 481 1.18 -4.26 -4.93
CA THR A 481 0.57 -4.31 -6.28
C THR A 481 -0.95 -4.48 -6.21
N TYR A 482 -1.45 -5.36 -5.33
CA TYR A 482 -2.88 -5.59 -5.15
C TYR A 482 -3.63 -4.34 -4.71
N THR A 483 -3.09 -3.65 -3.71
CA THR A 483 -3.79 -2.52 -3.09
C THR A 483 -3.75 -1.28 -3.98
N THR A 484 -2.65 -1.07 -4.71
CA THR A 484 -2.42 0.19 -5.43
C THR A 484 -2.61 0.07 -6.93
N GLY A 485 -2.58 -1.15 -7.46
CA GLY A 485 -2.60 -1.43 -8.89
C GLY A 485 -1.34 -0.96 -9.65
N GLN A 486 -0.33 -0.45 -8.94
CA GLN A 486 0.89 0.07 -9.54
C GLN A 486 1.90 -1.06 -9.78
N PRO A 487 2.61 -1.04 -10.93
CA PRO A 487 3.60 -2.05 -11.27
C PRO A 487 4.84 -1.95 -10.38
N ILE A 488 5.43 -3.08 -10.03
CA ILE A 488 6.83 -3.12 -9.56
C ILE A 488 7.71 -3.08 -10.82
N ILE A 489 8.46 -2.00 -10.96
CA ILE A 489 9.31 -1.76 -12.13
C ILE A 489 10.68 -2.40 -11.92
N PHE A 490 11.26 -2.22 -10.73
CA PHE A 490 12.57 -2.78 -10.40
C PHE A 490 12.60 -3.40 -9.01
N VAL A 491 13.48 -4.38 -8.88
CA VAL A 491 13.81 -5.06 -7.63
C VAL A 491 15.31 -4.89 -7.35
N GLY A 492 15.64 -4.26 -6.23
CA GLY A 492 17.01 -4.12 -5.74
C GLY A 492 17.41 -5.31 -4.86
N THR A 493 18.40 -6.07 -5.31
CA THR A 493 18.84 -7.35 -4.71
C THR A 493 20.22 -7.26 -4.06
N GLY A 494 20.59 -6.09 -3.54
CA GLY A 494 21.92 -5.86 -2.98
C GLY A 494 22.33 -4.38 -2.95
N GLN A 495 23.63 -4.10 -2.88
CA GLN A 495 24.17 -2.74 -2.70
C GLN A 495 24.99 -2.24 -3.90
N THR A 496 25.42 -3.13 -4.79
CA THR A 496 26.22 -2.79 -5.96
C THR A 496 25.34 -2.27 -7.11
N TYR A 497 25.94 -1.69 -8.15
CA TYR A 497 25.20 -1.16 -9.29
C TYR A 497 24.52 -2.24 -10.15
N SER A 498 25.08 -3.45 -10.18
CA SER A 498 24.51 -4.61 -10.88
C SER A 498 23.36 -5.27 -10.13
N ASP A 499 23.15 -4.94 -8.84
CA ASP A 499 22.10 -5.54 -8.01
C ASP A 499 20.72 -4.90 -8.26
N LEU A 500 20.33 -4.82 -9.52
CA LEU A 500 19.04 -4.31 -10.00
C LEU A 500 18.46 -5.35 -10.97
N LYS A 501 17.23 -5.79 -10.69
CA LYS A 501 16.53 -6.85 -11.42
C LYS A 501 15.13 -6.40 -11.81
N ASN A 502 14.56 -7.05 -12.83
CA ASN A 502 13.14 -6.99 -13.13
C ASN A 502 12.34 -7.98 -12.26
N LEU A 503 11.06 -7.71 -12.05
CA LEU A 503 10.18 -8.61 -11.30
C LEU A 503 9.65 -9.73 -12.23
N ASN A 504 10.14 -10.94 -12.00
CA ASN A 504 9.53 -12.15 -12.55
C ASN A 504 8.33 -12.57 -11.69
N ALA A 505 7.12 -12.26 -12.17
CA ALA A 505 5.89 -12.59 -11.46
C ALA A 505 5.77 -14.10 -11.19
N THR A 506 6.16 -14.95 -12.14
CA THR A 506 6.07 -16.41 -11.99
C THR A 506 7.01 -16.94 -10.91
N ALA A 507 8.28 -16.51 -10.92
CA ALA A 507 9.24 -16.92 -9.90
C ALA A 507 8.80 -16.48 -8.49
N VAL A 508 8.31 -15.25 -8.35
CA VAL A 508 7.82 -14.72 -7.08
C VAL A 508 6.61 -15.51 -6.57
N VAL A 509 5.64 -15.84 -7.44
CA VAL A 509 4.46 -16.60 -7.02
C VAL A 509 4.82 -18.05 -6.68
N ASN A 510 5.77 -18.65 -7.38
CA ASN A 510 6.28 -19.98 -7.04
C ASN A 510 6.93 -19.98 -5.66
N ALA A 511 7.80 -19.01 -5.35
CA ALA A 511 8.42 -18.86 -4.03
C ALA A 511 7.38 -18.60 -2.92
N LEU A 512 6.31 -17.86 -3.24
CA LEU A 512 5.21 -17.57 -2.32
C LEU A 512 4.35 -18.78 -1.98
N LEU A 513 4.17 -19.73 -2.92
CA LEU A 513 3.27 -20.89 -2.79
C LEU A 513 4.01 -22.21 -2.55
N ARG A 514 5.33 -22.14 -2.36
CA ARG A 514 6.18 -23.21 -1.86
C ARG A 514 6.12 -23.23 -0.34
#